data_AF-A0A450ZNQ5-F1
#
_entry.id   AF-A0A450ZNQ5-F1
#
_cell.length_a   1.000
_cell.length_b   1.000
_cell.length_c   1.000
_cell.angle_alpha   90.00
_cell.angle_beta   90.00
_cell.angle_gamma   90.00
#
_symmetry.space_group_name_H-M   'P 1'
#
loop_
_entity.id
_entity.type
_entity.pdbx_description
1 polymer ?
#
loop_
_entity_poly.entity_id
_entity_poly.type
_entity_poly.pdbx_seq_one_letter_code
_entity_poly.pdbx_strand_id
1 'polypeptide(L)' 'MYDSDLNSEQWFLIERYFQPTDNRGTAPTHEKHTIVNAILYISKTGAQ' A
#
# COMPACT_ATOMS: atom_id res chain seq x y z
N MET A 1 -10.09 -4.29 -9.23
CA MET A 1 -10.18 -3.72 -7.87
C MET A 1 -10.83 -4.78 -7.01
N TYR A 2 -10.16 -5.19 -5.95
CA TYR A 2 -10.59 -6.26 -5.06
C TYR A 2 -11.34 -5.69 -3.86
N ASP A 3 -12.23 -6.47 -3.25
CA ASP A 3 -12.94 -6.08 -2.02
C ASP A 3 -12.02 -5.89 -0.80
N SER A 4 -10.72 -6.17 -0.95
CA SER A 4 -9.66 -5.92 0.04
C SER A 4 -8.94 -4.60 -0.18
N ASP A 5 -9.12 -3.94 -1.34
CA ASP A 5 -8.41 -2.72 -1.69
C ASP A 5 -8.94 -1.56 -0.83
N LEU A 6 -8.03 -0.68 -0.41
CA LEU A 6 -8.40 0.52 0.33
C LEU A 6 -9.06 1.53 -0.59
N ASN A 7 -10.14 2.15 -0.12
CA ASN A 7 -10.68 3.35 -0.76
C ASN A 7 -9.83 4.59 -0.39
N SER A 8 -10.08 5.71 -1.07
CA SER A 8 -9.31 6.95 -0.88
C SER A 8 -9.33 7.46 0.56
N GLU A 9 -10.47 7.35 1.26
CA GLU A 9 -10.60 7.81 2.65
C GLU A 9 -9.77 6.94 3.61
N GLN A 10 -9.78 5.62 3.40
CA GLN A 10 -8.98 4.67 4.18
C GLN A 10 -7.48 4.83 3.91
N TRP A 11 -7.10 5.03 2.65
CA TRP A 11 -5.72 5.30 2.26
C TRP A 11 -5.19 6.59 2.90
N PHE A 12 -5.98 7.66 2.89
CA PHE A 12 -5.64 8.95 3.50
C PHE A 12 -5.25 8.84 4.98
N LEU A 13 -5.85 7.90 5.73
CA LEU A 13 -5.52 7.69 7.15
C LEU A 13 -4.09 7.16 7.36
N ILE A 14 -3.53 6.43 6.39
CA ILE A 14 -2.25 5.72 6.54
C ILE A 14 -1.15 6.24 5.62
N GLU A 15 -1.48 7.00 4.57
CA GLU A 15 -0.51 7.43 3.55
C GLU A 15 0.69 8.20 4.12
N ARG A 16 0.45 8.98 5.20
CA ARG A 16 1.47 9.75 5.93
C ARG A 16 2.62 8.89 6.46
N TYR A 17 2.39 7.61 6.74
CA TYR A 17 3.43 6.71 7.25
C TYR A 17 4.38 6.21 6.15
N PHE A 18 4.06 6.47 4.89
CA PHE A 18 4.86 6.04 3.74
C PHE A 18 5.70 7.16 3.13
N GLN A 19 5.66 8.37 3.71
CA GLN A 19 6.50 9.48 3.31
C GLN A 19 7.97 9.19 3.71
N PRO A 20 8.93 9.28 2.78
CA PRO A 20 10.34 9.09 3.10
C PRO A 20 10.80 10.11 4.15
N THR A 21 11.46 9.65 5.21
CA THR A 21 12.12 10.55 6.18
C THR A 21 13.49 11.03 5.68
N ASP A 22 14.07 10.33 4.70
CA ASP A 22 15.34 10.67 4.06
C ASP A 22 15.24 10.31 2.56
N ASN A 23 15.95 11.07 1.72
CA ASN A 23 16.03 10.87 0.27
C ASN A 23 17.13 9.89 -0.14
N ARG A 24 17.77 9.22 0.84
CA ARG A 24 18.77 8.18 0.58
C ARG A 24 18.10 6.93 0.04
N GLY A 25 18.70 6.37 -1.02
CA GLY A 25 18.27 5.13 -1.64
C GLY A 25 17.60 5.33 -3.00
N THR A 26 17.29 4.22 -3.65
CA THR A 26 16.63 4.23 -4.96
C THR A 26 15.16 4.59 -4.80
N ALA A 27 14.65 5.42 -5.70
CA ALA A 27 13.24 5.75 -5.76
C ALA A 27 12.39 4.46 -5.88
N PRO A 28 11.26 4.35 -5.16
CA PRO A 28 10.40 3.18 -5.25
C PRO A 28 9.88 2.99 -6.68
N THR A 29 9.98 1.77 -7.20
CA THR A 29 9.43 1.40 -8.53
C THR A 29 7.91 1.29 -8.53
N HIS A 30 7.31 1.00 -7.38
CA HIS A 30 5.88 0.80 -7.22
C HIS A 30 5.30 1.78 -6.21
N GLU A 31 4.06 2.21 -6.46
CA GLU A 31 3.30 2.99 -5.50
C GLU A 31 3.05 2.18 -4.23
N LYS A 32 3.17 2.86 -3.08
CA LYS A 32 2.98 2.23 -1.77
C LYS A 32 1.55 1.71 -1.61
N HIS A 33 0.58 2.41 -2.19
CA HIS A 33 -0.82 1.99 -2.20
C HIS A 33 -1.02 0.63 -2.87
N THR A 34 -0.37 0.39 -4.01
CA THR A 34 -0.42 -0.91 -4.71
C THR A 34 0.13 -2.05 -3.86
N ILE A 35 1.25 -1.82 -3.16
CA ILE A 35 1.87 -2.81 -2.29
C ILE A 35 0.94 -3.15 -1.12
N VAL A 36 0.35 -2.15 -0.48
CA VAL A 36 -0.57 -2.36 0.66
C VAL A 36 -1.80 -3.13 0.21
N ASN A 37 -2.41 -2.78 -0.92
CA ASN A 37 -3.56 -3.50 -1.45
C ASN A 37 -3.23 -4.97 -1.76
N ALA A 38 -2.03 -5.25 -2.31
CA ALA A 38 -1.59 -6.62 -2.54
C ALA A 38 -1.44 -7.42 -1.22
N ILE A 39 -0.90 -6.80 -0.17
CA ILE A 39 -0.81 -7.42 1.17
C ILE A 39 -2.20 -7.71 1.74
N LEU A 40 -3.13 -6.75 1.63
CA LEU A 40 -4.50 -6.91 2.13
C LEU A 40 -5.26 -7.99 1.37
N TYR A 41 -5.07 -8.06 0.06
CA TYR A 41 -5.63 -9.11 -0.78
C TYR A 41 -5.17 -10.50 -0.31
N ILE A 42 -3.86 -10.72 -0.22
CA ILE A 42 -3.31 -12.00 0.26
C ILE A 42 -3.77 -12.31 1.69
N SER A 43 -3.85 -11.29 2.55
CA SER A 43 -4.33 -11.48 3.94
C SER A 43 -5.79 -11.89 4.00
N LYS A 44 -6.63 -11.45 3.05
CA LYS A 44 -8.06 -11.78 2.98
C LYS A 44 -8.33 -13.11 2.28
N THR A 45 -7.61 -13.42 1.20
CA THR A 45 -7.89 -14.60 0.35
C THR A 45 -6.95 -15.77 0.58
N GLY A 46 -5.86 -15.55 1.33
CA GLY A 46 -4.73 -16.48 1.40
C GLY A 46 -3.82 -16.37 0.17
N ALA A 47 -2.64 -17.01 0.26
CA ALA A 47 -1.83 -17.30 -0.92
C ALA A 47 -2.43 -18.54 -1.60
N GLN A 48 -2.88 -18.39 -2.84
CA GLN A 48 -3.41 -19.45 -3.69
C GLN A 48 -2.32 -20.01 -4.60
#